data_AF-A0A5J4LP23-F1
#
_entry.id   AF-A0A5J4LP23-F1
#
_cell.length_a   1.000
_cell.length_b   1.000
_cell.length_c   1.000
_cell.angle_alpha   90.00
_cell.angle_beta   90.00
_cell.angle_gamma   90.00
#
_symmetry.space_group_name_H-M   'P 1'
#
loop_
_entity.id
_entity.type
_entity.pdbx_description
1 polymer ?
#
loop_
_entity_poly.entity_id
_entity_poly.type
_entity_poly.pdbx_seq_one_letter_code
_entity_poly.pdbx_strand_id
1 'polypeptide(L)'
;MEKTEISTVLTRPVVSEFLGTLLLVFFAVGSAVLAGEYIGTFGIALAFGFTLVALAYALGPISGCHLNPAVTLGMLLARRLTLRTAAEYWIAQVVGAIAGSALLFLVARQVPGLQTHASFGTNGWGDRSAVHINLGGAFVLEILMTFLLVYVWLSVTHKIAVIGFNGMAIGLALATVHLIGIPLDGTSVNPARSIGPALFAGGAAITQLWLFIVAPLIGGALAAMVHQVTHPPHEPVLVADDAVPHEPAAQSD
;
A
#
# COMPACT_ATOMS: atom_id res chain seq x y z
N MET A 1 4.60 24.53 34.79
CA MET A 1 3.73 23.40 34.43
C MET A 1 3.49 23.51 32.93
N GLU A 2 4.43 22.96 32.17
CA GLU A 2 4.50 23.06 30.71
C GLU A 2 3.44 22.12 30.12
N LYS A 3 2.39 22.68 29.52
CA LYS A 3 1.31 21.90 28.94
C LYS A 3 1.82 21.20 27.69
N THR A 4 1.70 19.88 27.72
CA THR A 4 1.77 18.88 26.65
C THR A 4 1.24 19.36 25.30
N GLU A 5 2.04 20.06 24.49
CA GLU A 5 1.75 20.29 23.06
C GLU A 5 2.38 19.24 22.14
N ILE A 6 3.13 18.27 22.69
CA ILE A 6 3.86 17.24 21.92
C ILE A 6 2.95 16.05 21.47
N SER A 7 1.68 15.97 21.88
CA SER A 7 0.91 14.70 21.79
C SER A 7 -0.09 14.58 20.63
N THR A 8 -0.72 15.66 20.16
CA THR A 8 -1.89 15.54 19.25
C THR A 8 -1.51 15.40 17.78
N VAL A 9 -0.40 15.99 17.34
CA VAL A 9 0.03 15.98 15.93
C VAL A 9 0.64 14.64 15.51
N LEU A 10 1.41 13.96 16.38
CA LEU A 10 1.98 12.65 16.08
C LEU A 10 0.94 11.51 16.13
N THR A 11 -0.13 11.67 16.92
CA THR A 11 -1.17 10.65 17.06
C THR A 11 -2.09 10.57 15.83
N ARG A 12 -2.40 11.71 15.20
CA ARG A 12 -3.33 11.76 14.06
C ARG A 12 -2.87 10.88 12.88
N PRO A 13 -1.62 10.97 12.38
CA PRO A 13 -1.17 10.13 11.29
C PRO A 13 -1.21 8.63 11.63
N VAL A 14 -0.82 8.25 12.85
CA VAL A 14 -0.83 6.85 13.30
C VAL A 14 -2.26 6.30 13.37
N VAL A 15 -3.20 7.09 13.89
CA VAL A 15 -4.63 6.71 13.90
C VAL A 15 -5.20 6.62 12.49
N SER A 16 -4.81 7.53 11.59
CA SER A 16 -5.19 7.46 10.17
C SER A 16 -4.66 6.20 9.48
N GLU A 17 -3.44 5.77 9.76
CA GLU A 17 -2.89 4.51 9.24
C GLU A 17 -3.63 3.29 9.78
N PHE A 18 -3.93 3.26 11.08
CA PHE A 18 -4.77 2.22 11.68
C PHE A 18 -6.15 2.15 11.03
N LEU A 19 -6.86 3.28 10.94
CA LEU A 19 -8.20 3.36 10.38
C LEU A 19 -8.18 3.01 8.89
N GLY A 20 -7.24 3.55 8.13
CA GLY A 20 -7.12 3.28 6.71
C GLY A 20 -6.83 1.82 6.43
N THR A 21 -5.91 1.15 7.15
CA THR A 21 -5.65 -0.27 6.92
C THR A 21 -6.81 -1.14 7.36
N LEU A 22 -7.52 -0.77 8.44
CA LEU A 22 -8.77 -1.42 8.84
C LEU A 22 -9.79 -1.38 7.71
N LEU A 23 -10.08 -0.19 7.17
CA LEU A 23 -11.07 -0.01 6.11
C LEU A 23 -10.62 -0.70 4.81
N LEU A 24 -9.32 -0.62 4.47
CA LEU A 24 -8.75 -1.32 3.33
C LEU A 24 -9.00 -2.82 3.45
N VAL A 25 -8.66 -3.44 4.58
CA VAL A 25 -8.86 -4.87 4.77
C VAL A 25 -10.35 -5.21 4.80
N PHE A 26 -11.17 -4.47 5.52
CA PHE A 26 -12.61 -4.75 5.60
C PHE A 26 -13.29 -4.69 4.23
N PHE A 27 -13.10 -3.62 3.46
CA PHE A 27 -13.79 -3.45 2.18
C PHE A 27 -13.14 -4.23 1.04
N ALA A 28 -11.81 -4.20 0.92
CA ALA A 28 -11.13 -4.84 -0.20
C ALA A 28 -11.01 -6.37 0.00
N VAL A 29 -10.55 -6.85 1.16
CA VAL A 29 -10.57 -8.30 1.42
C VAL A 29 -12.02 -8.78 1.55
N GLY A 30 -12.90 -7.97 2.13
CA GLY A 30 -14.33 -8.28 2.19
C GLY A 30 -14.99 -8.43 0.83
N SER A 31 -14.58 -7.69 -0.20
CA SER A 31 -15.12 -7.91 -1.55
C SER A 31 -14.75 -9.29 -2.08
N ALA A 32 -13.56 -9.81 -1.77
CA ALA A 32 -13.17 -11.16 -2.14
C ALA A 32 -13.93 -12.22 -1.32
N VAL A 33 -14.08 -12.01 -0.01
CA VAL A 33 -14.71 -12.98 0.89
C VAL A 33 -16.22 -13.03 0.75
N LEU A 34 -16.89 -11.88 0.70
CA LEU A 34 -18.35 -11.77 0.76
C LEU A 34 -18.99 -11.64 -0.63
N ALA A 35 -18.28 -11.08 -1.60
CA ALA A 35 -18.83 -10.75 -2.90
C ALA A 35 -18.12 -11.46 -4.08
N GLY A 36 -17.08 -12.26 -3.81
CA GLY A 36 -16.18 -12.78 -4.84
C GLY A 36 -16.88 -13.59 -5.93
N GLU A 37 -17.88 -14.39 -5.56
CA GLU A 37 -18.67 -15.18 -6.52
C GLU A 37 -19.56 -14.32 -7.44
N TYR A 38 -19.93 -13.12 -7.01
CA TYR A 38 -20.80 -12.22 -7.77
C TYR A 38 -20.03 -11.25 -8.67
N ILE A 39 -18.84 -10.83 -8.23
CA ILE A 39 -18.05 -9.78 -8.91
C ILE A 39 -16.83 -10.33 -9.66
N GLY A 40 -16.44 -11.58 -9.36
CA GLY A 40 -15.27 -12.24 -9.94
C GLY A 40 -13.95 -11.52 -9.68
N THR A 41 -12.87 -12.05 -10.27
CA THR A 41 -11.52 -11.49 -10.16
C THR A 41 -11.45 -10.01 -10.56
N PHE A 42 -12.15 -9.63 -11.64
CA PHE A 42 -12.17 -8.25 -12.12
C PHE A 42 -12.76 -7.28 -11.09
N GLY A 43 -13.92 -7.62 -10.52
CA GLY A 43 -14.56 -6.79 -9.51
C GLY A 43 -13.76 -6.71 -8.21
N ILE A 44 -13.13 -7.82 -7.79
CA ILE A 44 -12.23 -7.81 -6.62
C ILE A 44 -11.06 -6.87 -6.86
N ALA A 45 -10.41 -6.94 -8.02
CA ALA A 45 -9.27 -6.08 -8.35
C ALA A 45 -9.65 -4.59 -8.33
N LEU A 46 -10.81 -4.24 -8.90
CA LEU A 46 -11.33 -2.87 -8.84
C LEU A 46 -11.67 -2.44 -7.40
N ALA A 47 -12.24 -3.32 -6.58
CA ALA A 47 -12.55 -3.02 -5.19
C ALA A 47 -11.29 -2.69 -4.37
N PHE A 48 -10.19 -3.43 -4.54
CA PHE A 48 -8.90 -3.08 -3.93
C PHE A 48 -8.41 -1.70 -4.37
N GLY A 49 -8.37 -1.46 -5.68
CA GLY A 49 -7.92 -0.17 -6.22
C GLY A 49 -8.77 1.00 -5.76
N PHE A 50 -10.10 0.93 -5.93
CA PHE A 50 -11.02 2.00 -5.59
C PHE A 50 -11.08 2.27 -4.08
N THR A 51 -10.97 1.24 -3.24
CA THR A 51 -10.83 1.42 -1.80
C THR A 51 -9.57 2.25 -1.50
N LEU A 52 -8.43 1.94 -2.13
CA LEU A 52 -7.22 2.71 -1.94
C LEU A 52 -7.33 4.13 -2.51
N VAL A 53 -7.97 4.35 -3.66
CA VAL A 53 -8.23 5.70 -4.19
C VAL A 53 -8.99 6.54 -3.17
N ALA A 54 -10.11 6.01 -2.67
CA ALA A 54 -10.96 6.72 -1.72
C ALA A 54 -10.21 7.07 -0.42
N LEU A 55 -9.49 6.09 0.14
CA LEU A 55 -8.71 6.29 1.36
C LEU A 55 -7.53 7.24 1.14
N ALA A 56 -6.85 7.18 -0.01
CA ALA A 56 -5.74 8.07 -0.33
C ALA A 56 -6.19 9.53 -0.38
N TYR A 57 -7.37 9.83 -0.94
CA TYR A 57 -7.90 11.19 -0.93
C TYR A 57 -8.43 11.62 0.45
N ALA A 58 -8.99 10.69 1.23
CA ALA A 58 -9.53 11.01 2.55
C ALA A 58 -8.44 11.17 3.64
N LEU A 59 -7.42 10.32 3.62
CA LEU A 59 -6.41 10.18 4.70
C LEU A 59 -5.00 10.60 4.27
N GLY A 60 -4.75 10.71 2.97
CA GLY A 60 -3.46 11.13 2.41
C GLY A 60 -2.99 12.49 2.94
N PRO A 61 -3.84 13.53 3.01
CA PRO A 61 -3.46 14.82 3.58
C PRO A 61 -3.05 14.78 5.06
N ILE A 62 -3.39 13.72 5.79
CA ILE A 62 -3.12 13.58 7.23
C ILE A 62 -1.87 12.72 7.48
N SER A 63 -1.74 11.59 6.78
CA SER A 63 -0.74 10.55 7.08
C SER A 63 0.17 10.19 5.92
N GLY A 64 -0.14 10.62 4.70
CA GLY A 64 0.40 10.03 3.48
C GLY A 64 -0.31 8.73 3.05
N CYS A 65 -1.20 8.18 3.90
CA CYS A 65 -2.05 7.03 3.63
C CYS A 65 -1.29 5.83 3.09
N HIS A 66 -0.19 5.43 3.73
CA HIS A 66 0.64 4.32 3.29
C HIS A 66 -0.14 3.00 3.34
N LEU A 67 -0.82 2.74 4.46
CA LEU A 67 -1.67 1.58 4.75
C LEU A 67 -1.00 0.22 4.51
N ASN A 68 0.32 0.21 4.35
CA ASN A 68 1.11 -0.88 3.79
C ASN A 68 2.56 -0.79 4.29
N PRO A 69 3.06 -1.85 4.96
CA PRO A 69 4.44 -1.89 5.41
C PRO A 69 5.50 -1.76 4.32
N ALA A 70 5.27 -2.30 3.12
CA ALA A 70 6.19 -2.20 1.99
C ALA A 70 6.28 -0.77 1.42
N VAL A 71 5.14 -0.06 1.34
CA VAL A 71 5.11 1.35 0.97
C VAL A 71 5.85 2.19 2.01
N THR A 72 5.58 1.93 3.30
CA THR A 72 6.24 2.62 4.41
C THR A 72 7.75 2.42 4.39
N LEU A 73 8.22 1.20 4.09
CA LEU A 73 9.64 0.92 3.90
C LEU A 73 10.21 1.69 2.70
N GLY A 74 9.52 1.69 1.55
CA GLY A 74 9.95 2.44 0.37
C GLY A 74 10.10 3.93 0.64
N MET A 75 9.12 4.53 1.33
CA MET A 75 9.16 5.94 1.74
C MET A 75 10.28 6.21 2.75
N LEU A 76 10.56 5.29 3.68
CA LEU A 76 11.66 5.39 4.64
C LEU A 76 13.02 5.37 3.91
N LEU A 77 13.21 4.44 2.97
CA LEU A 77 14.45 4.33 2.18
C LEU A 77 14.63 5.50 1.20
N ALA A 78 13.53 6.09 0.73
CA ALA A 78 13.51 7.35 0.00
C ALA A 78 13.75 8.58 0.90
N ARG A 79 13.99 8.39 2.20
CA ARG A 79 14.23 9.44 3.21
C ARG A 79 13.07 10.44 3.34
N ARG A 80 11.83 9.99 3.10
CA ARG A 80 10.62 10.82 3.19
C ARG A 80 9.91 10.72 4.55
N LEU A 81 10.37 9.84 5.45
CA LEU A 81 9.97 9.79 6.85
C LEU A 81 11.10 9.26 7.74
N THR A 82 10.93 9.39 9.06
CA THR A 82 11.87 8.87 10.06
C THR A 82 11.63 7.38 10.34
N LEU A 83 12.66 6.68 10.82
CA LEU A 83 12.54 5.27 11.26
C LEU A 83 11.50 5.11 12.38
N ARG A 84 11.41 6.08 13.30
CA ARG A 84 10.42 6.06 14.38
C ARG A 84 9.00 6.08 13.82
N THR A 85 8.71 7.01 12.91
CA THR A 85 7.39 7.09 12.26
C THR A 85 7.08 5.82 11.47
N ALA A 86 8.08 5.24 10.79
CA ALA A 86 7.90 3.99 10.05
C ALA A 86 7.48 2.83 10.98
N ALA A 87 8.13 2.71 12.14
CA ALA A 87 7.79 1.70 13.13
C ALA A 87 6.38 1.89 13.71
N GLU A 88 6.01 3.14 14.04
CA GLU A 88 4.66 3.48 14.51
C GLU A 88 3.60 3.14 13.44
N TYR A 89 3.87 3.41 12.18
CA TYR A 89 3.00 3.07 11.05
C TYR A 89 2.86 1.57 10.86
N TRP A 90 3.96 0.81 10.90
CA TRP A 90 3.90 -0.65 10.78
C TRP A 90 3.02 -1.29 11.85
N ILE A 91 3.14 -0.83 13.10
CA ILE A 91 2.28 -1.31 14.20
C ILE A 91 0.82 -0.95 13.91
N ALA A 92 0.54 0.31 13.58
CA ALA A 92 -0.82 0.77 13.31
C ALA A 92 -1.48 0.01 12.13
N GLN A 93 -0.74 -0.19 11.05
CA GLN A 93 -1.18 -0.93 9.86
C GLN A 93 -1.51 -2.39 10.21
N VAL A 94 -0.62 -3.08 10.93
CA VAL A 94 -0.86 -4.49 11.33
C VAL A 94 -2.06 -4.60 12.26
N VAL A 95 -2.15 -3.76 13.28
CA VAL A 95 -3.30 -3.76 14.22
C VAL A 95 -4.59 -3.39 13.49
N GLY A 96 -4.53 -2.44 12.56
CA GLY A 96 -5.65 -2.05 11.69
C GLY A 96 -6.11 -3.21 10.81
N ALA A 97 -5.19 -3.91 10.16
CA ALA A 97 -5.51 -5.09 9.36
C ALA A 97 -6.18 -6.19 10.19
N ILE A 98 -5.69 -6.46 11.40
CA ILE A 98 -6.29 -7.44 12.33
C ILE A 98 -7.71 -7.01 12.71
N ALA A 99 -7.92 -5.75 13.06
CA ALA A 99 -9.25 -5.22 13.38
C ALA A 99 -10.21 -5.30 12.19
N GLY A 100 -9.74 -4.95 10.99
CA GLY A 100 -10.53 -5.05 9.75
C GLY A 100 -10.92 -6.49 9.44
N SER A 101 -9.98 -7.44 9.59
CA SER A 101 -10.26 -8.88 9.46
C SER A 101 -11.20 -9.40 10.53
N ALA A 102 -11.11 -8.92 11.77
CA ALA A 102 -12.02 -9.29 12.85
C ALA A 102 -13.46 -8.86 12.54
N LEU A 103 -13.66 -7.62 12.10
CA LEU A 103 -14.97 -7.11 11.70
C LEU A 103 -15.52 -7.87 10.49
N LEU A 104 -14.68 -8.13 9.49
CA LEU A 104 -15.05 -8.95 8.35
C LEU A 104 -15.45 -10.36 8.79
N PHE A 105 -14.73 -10.96 9.75
CA PHE A 105 -15.00 -12.31 10.24
C PHE A 105 -16.35 -12.38 10.95
N LEU A 106 -16.68 -11.37 11.75
CA LEU A 106 -17.98 -11.27 12.42
C LEU A 106 -19.14 -11.23 11.42
N VAL A 107 -18.99 -10.47 10.32
CA VAL A 107 -19.99 -10.40 9.25
C VAL A 107 -20.06 -11.71 8.46
N ALA A 108 -18.91 -12.23 8.01
CA ALA A 108 -18.80 -13.44 7.21
C ALA A 108 -19.42 -14.66 7.91
N ARG A 109 -19.27 -14.75 9.23
CA ARG A 109 -19.86 -15.80 10.06
C ARG A 109 -21.38 -15.79 10.14
N GLN A 110 -22.04 -14.71 9.74
CA GLN A 110 -23.50 -14.65 9.66
C GLN A 110 -24.03 -15.14 8.32
N VAL A 111 -23.17 -15.37 7.33
CA VAL A 111 -23.56 -15.83 5.98
C VAL A 111 -23.58 -17.36 5.96
N PRO A 112 -24.76 -18.00 5.78
CA PRO A 112 -24.85 -19.46 5.74
C PRO A 112 -24.01 -20.05 4.59
N GLY A 113 -23.19 -21.05 4.90
CA GLY A 113 -22.37 -21.77 3.91
C GLY A 113 -21.03 -21.12 3.55
N LEU A 114 -20.77 -19.88 3.98
CA LEU A 114 -19.52 -19.19 3.71
C LEU A 114 -18.39 -19.76 4.60
N GLN A 115 -17.34 -20.27 3.95
CA GLN A 115 -16.18 -20.83 4.64
C GLN A 115 -15.24 -19.71 5.09
N THR A 116 -14.97 -19.63 6.39
CA THR A 116 -14.02 -18.67 6.96
C THR A 116 -12.69 -19.31 7.39
N HIS A 117 -12.61 -20.64 7.36
CA HIS A 117 -11.39 -21.39 7.67
C HIS A 117 -10.64 -21.75 6.40
N ALA A 118 -9.31 -21.68 6.45
CA ALA A 118 -8.37 -21.92 5.34
C ALA A 118 -8.47 -20.98 4.12
N SER A 119 -9.68 -20.51 3.79
CA SER A 119 -10.03 -19.52 2.79
C SER A 119 -10.73 -18.35 3.46
N PHE A 120 -10.05 -17.22 3.59
CA PHE A 120 -10.61 -15.99 4.17
C PHE A 120 -9.97 -14.76 3.52
N GLY A 121 -9.90 -14.76 2.19
CA GLY A 121 -9.18 -13.73 1.43
C GLY A 121 -7.66 -13.74 1.66
N THR A 122 -7.13 -14.84 2.18
CA THR A 122 -5.70 -15.05 2.44
C THR A 122 -4.92 -15.32 1.18
N ASN A 123 -3.65 -14.92 1.18
CA ASN A 123 -2.71 -15.22 0.12
C ASN A 123 -2.18 -16.67 0.20
N GLY A 124 -1.66 -17.20 -0.91
CA GLY A 124 -1.06 -18.53 -0.92
C GLY A 124 -0.49 -18.96 -2.27
N TRP A 125 0.43 -19.92 -2.23
CA TRP A 125 1.06 -20.54 -3.40
C TRP A 125 0.93 -22.08 -3.33
N GLY A 126 1.28 -22.76 -4.41
CA GLY A 126 1.12 -24.20 -4.54
C GLY A 126 -0.36 -24.58 -4.54
N ASP A 127 -0.77 -25.49 -3.67
CA ASP A 127 -2.17 -25.95 -3.58
C ASP A 127 -3.15 -24.86 -3.12
N ARG A 128 -2.65 -23.73 -2.61
CA ARG A 128 -3.45 -22.55 -2.23
C ARG A 128 -3.55 -21.50 -3.34
N SER A 129 -2.87 -21.70 -4.46
CA SER A 129 -2.98 -20.87 -5.67
C SER A 129 -4.09 -21.42 -6.56
N ALA A 130 -4.90 -20.55 -7.17
CA ALA A 130 -5.96 -21.00 -8.09
C ALA A 130 -5.38 -21.62 -9.39
N VAL A 131 -4.14 -21.28 -9.74
CA VAL A 131 -3.43 -21.83 -10.91
C VAL A 131 -2.19 -22.65 -10.53
N HIS A 132 -2.04 -22.99 -9.25
CA HIS A 132 -0.92 -23.77 -8.73
C HIS A 132 0.48 -23.18 -9.01
N ILE A 133 0.62 -21.85 -8.94
CA ILE A 133 1.94 -21.22 -9.04
C ILE A 133 2.85 -21.75 -7.92
N ASN A 134 4.09 -22.10 -8.25
CA ASN A 134 5.05 -22.58 -7.26
C ASN A 134 5.60 -21.45 -6.37
N LEU A 135 6.31 -21.82 -5.29
CA LEU A 135 6.90 -20.88 -4.34
C LEU A 135 7.78 -19.82 -5.01
N GLY A 136 8.66 -20.23 -5.93
CA GLY A 136 9.58 -19.30 -6.60
C GLY A 136 8.86 -18.29 -7.48
N GLY A 137 7.83 -18.75 -8.21
CA GLY A 137 6.97 -17.90 -9.03
C GLY A 137 6.23 -16.87 -8.21
N ALA A 138 5.58 -17.28 -7.11
CA ALA A 138 4.89 -16.36 -6.19
C ALA A 138 5.86 -15.34 -5.58
N PHE A 139 7.07 -15.78 -5.19
CA PHE A 139 8.08 -14.89 -4.60
C PHE A 139 8.51 -13.78 -5.57
N VAL A 140 8.80 -14.13 -6.83
CA VAL A 140 9.18 -13.15 -7.86
C VAL A 140 8.01 -12.24 -8.22
N LEU A 141 6.81 -12.82 -8.34
CA LEU A 141 5.58 -12.09 -8.64
C LEU A 141 5.31 -10.99 -7.58
N GLU A 142 5.36 -11.34 -6.30
CA GLU A 142 5.15 -10.39 -5.20
C GLU A 142 6.21 -9.28 -5.18
N ILE A 143 7.47 -9.59 -5.50
CA ILE A 143 8.52 -8.58 -5.63
C ILE A 143 8.16 -7.58 -6.74
N LEU A 144 7.81 -8.08 -7.94
CA LEU A 144 7.57 -7.22 -9.11
C LEU A 144 6.28 -6.39 -8.97
N MET A 145 5.21 -6.99 -8.46
CA MET A 145 3.95 -6.28 -8.23
C MET A 145 4.12 -5.22 -7.13
N THR A 146 4.81 -5.55 -6.03
CA THR A 146 5.07 -4.55 -4.98
C THR A 146 6.01 -3.47 -5.47
N PHE A 147 7.02 -3.82 -6.28
CA PHE A 147 7.88 -2.87 -6.95
C PHE A 147 7.07 -1.86 -7.76
N LEU A 148 6.16 -2.32 -8.62
CA LEU A 148 5.30 -1.44 -9.41
C LEU A 148 4.48 -0.49 -8.52
N LEU A 149 3.81 -1.04 -7.51
CA LEU A 149 2.99 -0.25 -6.59
C LEU A 149 3.79 0.83 -5.88
N VAL A 150 4.93 0.48 -5.27
CA VAL A 150 5.77 1.41 -4.51
C VAL A 150 6.49 2.39 -5.43
N TYR A 151 6.90 1.97 -6.63
CA TYR A 151 7.53 2.85 -7.60
C TYR A 151 6.55 3.92 -8.10
N VAL A 152 5.32 3.55 -8.43
CA VAL A 152 4.24 4.50 -8.77
C VAL A 152 4.02 5.44 -7.58
N TRP A 153 3.92 4.90 -6.36
CA TRP A 153 3.74 5.70 -5.15
C TRP A 153 4.80 6.79 -5.00
N LEU A 154 6.07 6.42 -5.07
CA LEU A 154 7.19 7.35 -4.92
C LEU A 154 7.21 8.40 -6.03
N SER A 155 6.93 7.99 -7.27
CA SER A 155 6.93 8.84 -8.45
C SER A 155 5.81 9.87 -8.40
N VAL A 156 4.58 9.47 -8.10
CA VAL A 156 3.43 10.41 -8.09
C VAL A 156 3.38 11.28 -6.85
N THR A 157 4.13 10.95 -5.81
CA THR A 157 4.34 11.81 -4.64
C THR A 157 5.63 12.65 -4.75
N HIS A 158 6.32 12.60 -5.89
CA HIS A 158 7.46 13.47 -6.19
C HIS A 158 7.00 14.88 -6.58
N LYS A 159 7.85 15.89 -6.41
CA LYS A 159 7.51 17.31 -6.66
C LYS A 159 7.13 17.62 -8.12
N ILE A 160 7.63 16.84 -9.07
CA ILE A 160 7.35 17.01 -10.51
C ILE A 160 6.05 16.34 -10.97
N ALA A 161 5.38 15.61 -10.08
CA ALA A 161 4.16 14.88 -10.42
C ALA A 161 2.97 15.82 -10.61
N VAL A 162 1.98 15.36 -11.39
CA VAL A 162 0.73 16.09 -11.60
C VAL A 162 -0.05 16.17 -10.27
N ILE A 163 -0.24 17.39 -9.77
CA ILE A 163 -0.89 17.66 -8.49
C ILE A 163 -2.34 17.16 -8.52
N GLY A 164 -2.74 16.47 -7.46
CA GLY A 164 -4.13 16.03 -7.24
C GLY A 164 -4.48 14.66 -7.82
N PHE A 165 -3.62 14.02 -8.61
CA PHE A 165 -3.89 12.71 -9.22
C PHE A 165 -3.22 11.52 -8.51
N ASN A 166 -2.47 11.78 -7.42
CA ASN A 166 -1.66 10.78 -6.72
C ASN A 166 -2.49 9.58 -6.28
N GLY A 167 -3.63 9.83 -5.61
CA GLY A 167 -4.52 8.78 -5.11
C GLY A 167 -5.08 7.91 -6.23
N MET A 168 -5.49 8.52 -7.35
CA MET A 168 -5.97 7.80 -8.54
C MET A 168 -4.89 6.89 -9.12
N ALA A 169 -3.69 7.41 -9.38
CA ALA A 169 -2.59 6.63 -9.95
C ALA A 169 -2.17 5.46 -9.05
N ILE A 170 -2.08 5.69 -7.73
CA ILE A 170 -1.76 4.66 -6.73
C ILE A 170 -2.84 3.57 -6.70
N GLY A 171 -4.12 3.95 -6.68
CA GLY A 171 -5.21 2.98 -6.66
C GLY A 171 -5.34 2.18 -7.97
N LEU A 172 -5.08 2.80 -9.12
CA LEU A 172 -5.02 2.10 -10.41
C LEU A 172 -3.85 1.11 -10.47
N ALA A 173 -2.68 1.47 -9.92
CA ALA A 173 -1.57 0.54 -9.78
C ALA A 173 -1.94 -0.66 -8.89
N LEU A 174 -2.63 -0.41 -7.77
CA LEU A 174 -3.12 -1.49 -6.91
C LEU A 174 -4.15 -2.39 -7.62
N ALA A 175 -5.11 -1.82 -8.37
CA ALA A 175 -6.05 -2.60 -9.18
C ALA A 175 -5.30 -3.46 -10.22
N THR A 176 -4.29 -2.89 -10.88
CA THR A 176 -3.52 -3.57 -11.92
C THR A 176 -2.81 -4.80 -11.40
N VAL A 177 -2.13 -4.70 -10.25
CA VAL A 177 -1.47 -5.88 -9.65
C VAL A 177 -2.47 -6.94 -9.20
N HIS A 178 -3.67 -6.55 -8.77
CA HIS A 178 -4.74 -7.50 -8.42
C HIS A 178 -5.35 -8.18 -9.65
N LEU A 179 -5.48 -7.49 -10.79
CA LEU A 179 -5.94 -8.10 -12.03
C LEU A 179 -5.03 -9.27 -12.47
N ILE A 180 -3.75 -9.21 -12.11
CA ILE A 180 -2.75 -10.23 -12.44
C ILE A 180 -2.64 -11.28 -11.33
N GLY A 181 -2.43 -10.84 -10.08
CA GLY A 181 -1.98 -11.70 -9.00
C GLY A 181 -3.09 -12.50 -8.30
N ILE A 182 -4.36 -12.09 -8.37
CA ILE A 182 -5.45 -12.79 -7.66
C ILE A 182 -5.48 -14.29 -8.00
N PRO A 183 -5.49 -14.73 -9.28
CA PRO A 183 -5.46 -16.16 -9.59
C PRO A 183 -4.11 -16.83 -9.25
N LEU A 184 -3.02 -16.06 -9.21
CA LEU A 184 -1.68 -16.58 -8.99
C LEU A 184 -1.42 -16.83 -7.50
N ASP A 185 -1.56 -15.83 -6.63
CA ASP A 185 -1.26 -15.94 -5.20
C ASP A 185 -2.25 -15.21 -4.27
N GLY A 186 -3.35 -14.70 -4.83
CA GLY A 186 -4.34 -13.88 -4.13
C GLY A 186 -3.94 -12.41 -3.96
N THR A 187 -2.78 -11.99 -4.50
CA THR A 187 -2.17 -10.66 -4.43
C THR A 187 -2.02 -10.12 -3.01
N SER A 188 -0.82 -10.20 -2.44
CA SER A 188 -0.50 -9.50 -1.19
C SER A 188 -0.15 -8.06 -1.48
N VAL A 189 1.04 -7.85 -2.06
CA VAL A 189 1.77 -6.57 -2.16
C VAL A 189 1.82 -5.71 -0.89
N ASN A 190 1.37 -6.26 0.24
CA ASN A 190 1.12 -5.56 1.49
C ASN A 190 1.17 -6.57 2.66
N PRO A 191 2.25 -6.55 3.47
CA PRO A 191 2.40 -7.46 4.60
C PRO A 191 1.27 -7.36 5.63
N ALA A 192 0.76 -6.16 5.95
CA ALA A 192 -0.32 -6.01 6.93
C ALA A 192 -1.63 -6.65 6.43
N ARG A 193 -1.99 -6.42 5.16
CA ARG A 193 -3.15 -7.05 4.49
C ARG A 193 -3.03 -8.57 4.44
N SER A 194 -1.82 -9.13 4.39
CA SER A 194 -1.62 -10.59 4.45
C SER A 194 -1.75 -11.13 5.86
N ILE A 195 -1.18 -10.42 6.86
CA ILE A 195 -1.19 -10.84 8.26
C ILE A 195 -2.62 -10.91 8.81
N GLY A 196 -3.42 -9.86 8.60
CA GLY A 196 -4.76 -9.74 9.18
C GLY A 196 -5.63 -10.96 8.93
N PRO A 197 -5.98 -11.28 7.67
CA PRO A 197 -6.87 -12.39 7.35
C PRO A 197 -6.26 -13.76 7.65
N ALA A 198 -4.93 -13.91 7.55
CA ALA A 198 -4.25 -15.17 7.82
C ALA A 198 -4.44 -15.64 9.27
N LEU A 199 -4.49 -14.71 10.23
CA LEU A 199 -4.75 -15.01 11.65
C LEU A 199 -6.15 -15.60 11.89
N PHE A 200 -7.13 -15.26 11.06
CA PHE A 200 -8.50 -15.81 11.17
C PHE A 200 -8.67 -17.10 10.35
N ALA A 201 -8.03 -17.19 9.19
CA ALA A 201 -8.06 -18.40 8.38
C ALA A 201 -7.33 -19.58 9.04
N GLY A 202 -6.20 -19.30 9.71
CA GLY A 202 -5.33 -20.29 10.33
C GLY A 202 -4.65 -21.23 9.34
N GLY A 203 -4.07 -22.32 9.88
CA GLY A 203 -3.50 -23.42 9.10
C GLY A 203 -2.41 -22.97 8.12
N ALA A 204 -2.54 -23.42 6.86
CA ALA A 204 -1.54 -23.16 5.83
C ALA A 204 -1.42 -21.68 5.41
N ALA A 205 -2.40 -20.83 5.75
CA ALA A 205 -2.27 -19.39 5.57
C ALA A 205 -1.14 -18.80 6.43
N ILE A 206 -0.99 -19.31 7.66
CA ILE A 206 0.06 -18.88 8.59
C ILE A 206 1.41 -19.42 8.15
N THR A 207 1.48 -20.68 7.72
CA THR A 207 2.76 -21.31 7.33
C THR A 207 3.36 -20.68 6.07
N GLN A 208 2.54 -20.17 5.14
CA GLN A 208 3.00 -19.49 3.93
C GLN A 208 3.17 -17.96 4.11
N LEU A 209 2.73 -17.39 5.24
CA LEU A 209 2.66 -15.94 5.46
C LEU A 209 4.00 -15.21 5.28
N TRP A 210 5.11 -15.85 5.65
CA TRP A 210 6.44 -15.25 5.59
C TRP A 210 6.79 -14.74 4.18
N LEU A 211 6.34 -15.42 3.11
CA LEU A 211 6.60 -15.02 1.73
C LEU A 211 5.98 -13.65 1.46
N PHE A 212 4.74 -13.46 1.90
CA PHE A 212 3.96 -12.24 1.73
C PHE A 212 4.37 -11.11 2.68
N ILE A 213 5.34 -11.36 3.57
CA ILE A 213 6.05 -10.34 4.33
C ILE A 213 7.35 -9.98 3.61
N VAL A 214 8.19 -10.98 3.32
CA VAL A 214 9.54 -10.78 2.79
C VAL A 214 9.53 -10.25 1.36
N ALA A 215 8.80 -10.89 0.45
CA ALA A 215 8.82 -10.51 -0.97
C ALA A 215 8.30 -9.08 -1.21
N PRO A 216 7.18 -8.63 -0.59
CA PRO A 216 6.76 -7.24 -0.71
C PRO A 216 7.77 -6.22 -0.16
N LEU A 217 8.42 -6.51 0.98
CA LEU A 217 9.43 -5.61 1.54
C LEU A 217 10.64 -5.47 0.59
N ILE A 218 11.08 -6.58 -0.03
CA ILE A 218 12.13 -6.54 -1.06
C ILE A 218 11.68 -5.71 -2.25
N GLY A 219 10.47 -5.94 -2.78
CA GLY A 219 9.92 -5.16 -3.89
C GLY A 219 9.87 -3.66 -3.60
N GLY A 220 9.41 -3.27 -2.41
CA GLY A 220 9.38 -1.88 -1.97
C GLY A 220 10.76 -1.25 -1.83
N ALA A 221 11.75 -2.01 -1.33
CA ALA A 221 13.13 -1.54 -1.24
C ALA A 221 13.78 -1.35 -2.62
N LEU A 222 13.57 -2.30 -3.55
CA LEU A 222 14.01 -2.19 -4.94
C LEU A 222 13.39 -0.96 -5.62
N ALA A 223 12.09 -0.72 -5.40
CA ALA A 223 11.40 0.45 -5.95
C ALA A 223 12.02 1.76 -5.46
N ALA A 224 12.36 1.86 -4.18
CA ALA A 224 13.03 3.03 -3.62
C ALA A 224 14.41 3.27 -4.26
N MET A 225 15.21 2.21 -4.45
CA MET A 225 16.52 2.31 -5.09
C MET A 225 16.42 2.75 -6.56
N VAL A 226 15.52 2.14 -7.33
CA VAL A 226 15.32 2.52 -8.74
C VAL A 226 14.77 3.94 -8.86
N HIS A 227 13.82 4.32 -8.00
CA HIS A 227 13.29 5.68 -7.97
C HIS A 227 14.37 6.73 -7.71
N GLN A 228 15.36 6.45 -6.85
CA GLN A 228 16.48 7.40 -6.62
C GLN A 228 17.31 7.65 -7.89
N VAL A 229 17.42 6.66 -8.78
CA VAL A 229 18.13 6.79 -10.05
C VAL A 229 17.29 7.55 -11.08
N THR A 230 15.98 7.27 -11.16
CA THR A 230 15.09 7.88 -12.16
C THR A 230 14.61 9.27 -11.77
N HIS A 231 14.59 9.61 -10.48
CA HIS A 231 14.14 10.89 -9.93
C HIS A 231 15.17 11.42 -8.91
N PRO A 232 16.37 11.84 -9.36
CA PRO A 232 17.42 12.30 -8.47
C PRO A 232 16.97 13.57 -7.72
N PRO A 233 17.34 13.72 -6.44
CA PRO A 233 16.89 14.82 -5.61
C PRO A 233 17.65 16.13 -5.88
N HIS A 234 17.83 16.56 -7.13
CA HIS A 234 18.41 17.86 -7.47
C HIS A 234 18.03 18.32 -8.89
N GLU A 235 17.03 19.19 -9.00
CA GLU A 235 17.08 20.30 -9.95
C GLU A 235 16.82 21.59 -9.15
N PRO A 236 17.64 22.64 -9.32
CA PRO A 236 17.27 23.98 -8.88
C PRO A 236 15.96 24.34 -9.58
N VAL A 237 15.02 24.90 -8.83
CA VAL A 237 13.83 25.52 -9.42
C VAL A 237 14.35 26.63 -10.34
N LEU A 238 14.14 26.49 -11.66
CA LEU A 238 14.22 27.64 -12.55
C LEU A 238 13.11 28.60 -12.10
N VAL A 239 13.49 29.62 -11.35
CA VAL A 239 12.61 30.72 -11.00
C VAL A 239 12.38 31.49 -12.29
N ALA A 240 11.12 31.75 -12.64
CA ALA A 240 10.76 32.47 -13.86
C ALA A 240 11.40 33.88 -13.96
N ASP A 241 11.99 34.39 -12.87
CA ASP A 241 12.73 35.66 -12.82
C ASP A 241 14.15 35.58 -13.41
N ASP A 242 14.74 34.38 -13.60
CA ASP A 242 16.06 34.23 -14.24
C ASP A 242 15.97 34.27 -15.79
N ALA A 243 14.78 34.49 -16.34
CA ALA A 243 14.51 34.61 -17.78
C ALA A 243 14.30 36.07 -18.23
N VAL A 244 14.64 37.07 -17.41
CA VAL A 244 14.70 38.46 -17.88
C VAL A 244 16.08 38.68 -18.50
N PRO A 245 16.18 39.02 -19.80
CA PRO A 245 17.44 39.43 -20.38
C PRO A 245 17.94 40.64 -19.61
N HIS A 246 19.12 40.56 -19.00
CA HIS A 246 19.78 41.75 -18.49
C HIS A 246 19.99 42.70 -19.68
N GLU A 247 19.28 43.82 -19.69
CA GLU A 247 19.56 44.92 -20.60
C GLU A 247 21.04 45.28 -20.47
N PRO A 248 21.80 45.38 -21.58
CA PRO A 248 23.18 45.81 -21.50
C PRO A 248 23.23 47.20 -20.89
N ALA A 249 24.01 47.35 -19.82
CA ALA A 249 24.23 48.61 -19.14
C ALA A 249 24.57 49.71 -20.14
N ALA A 250 23.82 50.80 -20.12
CA ALA A 250 24.13 52.00 -20.87
C ALA A 250 25.57 52.42 -20.56
N GLN A 251 26.44 52.37 -21.56
CA GLN A 251 27.76 52.97 -21.49
C GLN A 251 27.55 54.49 -21.43
N SER A 252 27.86 55.07 -20.28
CA SER A 252 27.99 56.52 -20.12
C SER A 252 29.35 56.95 -20.67
N ASP A 253 29.34 57.62 -21.82
CA ASP A 253 30.38 58.56 -22.24
C ASP A 253 29.82 59.99 -22.17
#